data_AF-A0A6S6RSE7-F1
#
_entry.id   AF-A0A6S6RSE7-F1
#
_cell.length_a   1.000
_cell.length_b   1.000
_cell.length_c   1.000
_cell.angle_alpha   90.00
_cell.angle_beta   90.00
_cell.angle_gamma   90.00
#
_symmetry.space_group_name_H-M   'P 1'
#
loop_
_entity.id
_entity.type
_entity.pdbx_description
1 polymer ?
#
loop_
_entity_poly.entity_id
_entity_poly.type
_entity_poly.pdbx_seq_one_letter_code
_entity_poly.pdbx_strand_id
1 'polypeptide(L)'
;METAKEQPKRKSNKISYHLLRELEQLTLQLEAEIAILQSQVSAPEFFNQPHSVTESVLKALAEKEAEMEMTFERWQELESLKDNQ
;
A
#
# COMPACT_ATOMS: atom_id res chain seq x y z
N MET A 1 -13.42 20.74 -1.24
CA MET A 1 -12.11 20.51 -0.58
C MET A 1 -12.40 20.38 0.89
N GLU A 2 -12.51 19.15 1.41
CA GLU A 2 -12.59 18.91 2.85
C GLU A 2 -12.38 17.43 3.10
N THR A 3 -11.30 17.07 3.80
CA THR A 3 -11.36 16.12 4.91
C THR A 3 -10.29 16.53 5.93
N ALA A 4 -10.76 17.14 7.01
CA ALA A 4 -9.99 17.37 8.21
C ALA A 4 -10.18 16.21 9.20
N LYS A 5 -9.11 15.86 9.91
CA LYS A 5 -8.97 15.11 11.20
C LYS A 5 -8.01 13.93 11.02
N GLU A 6 -6.98 13.74 11.84
CA GLU A 6 -6.92 13.94 13.29
C GLU A 6 -5.45 14.08 13.73
N GLN A 7 -5.13 15.09 14.55
CA GLN A 7 -3.86 15.10 15.30
C GLN A 7 -4.12 14.53 16.70
N PRO A 8 -3.68 13.30 17.01
CA PRO A 8 -3.72 12.82 18.38
C PRO A 8 -2.50 13.37 19.14
N LYS A 9 -2.74 14.42 19.92
CA LYS A 9 -1.81 14.91 20.95
C LYS A 9 -1.49 13.77 21.95
N ARG A 10 -0.21 13.39 22.01
CA ARG A 10 0.50 12.78 23.16
C ARG A 10 -0.05 11.45 23.74
N LYS A 11 -0.51 10.55 22.86
CA LYS A 11 -0.46 9.08 23.07
C LYS A 11 0.39 8.38 21.99
N SER A 12 1.18 9.18 21.29
CA SER A 12 1.82 8.90 19.99
C SER A 12 2.71 7.66 20.00
N ASN A 13 3.49 7.43 21.04
CA ASN A 13 4.62 6.50 20.95
C ASN A 13 4.17 5.03 20.94
N LYS A 14 3.11 4.70 21.69
CA LYS A 14 2.56 3.34 21.74
C LYS A 14 1.77 3.00 20.47
N ILE A 15 1.12 4.01 19.87
CA ILE A 15 0.39 3.85 18.61
C ILE A 15 1.39 3.69 17.46
N SER A 16 2.55 4.37 17.48
CA SER A 16 3.59 4.21 16.45
C SER A 16 4.03 2.77 16.27
N TYR A 17 4.27 2.01 17.35
CA TYR A 17 4.72 0.61 17.23
C TYR A 17 3.63 -0.34 16.69
N HIS A 18 2.38 -0.16 17.15
CA HIS A 18 1.25 -0.92 16.61
C HIS A 18 1.02 -0.60 15.13
N LEU A 19 1.03 0.69 14.78
CA LEU A 19 0.83 1.16 13.42
C LEU A 19 1.98 0.75 12.49
N LEU A 20 3.23 0.77 12.97
CA LEU A 20 4.39 0.29 12.22
C LEU A 20 4.21 -1.18 11.83
N ARG A 21 3.83 -2.02 12.80
CA ARG A 21 3.58 -3.44 12.57
C ARG A 21 2.41 -3.66 11.61
N GLU A 22 1.34 -2.88 11.75
CA GLU A 22 0.21 -2.93 10.81
C GLU A 22 0.64 -2.56 9.38
N LEU A 23 1.47 -1.52 9.23
CA LEU A 23 2.03 -1.13 7.94
C LEU A 23 2.98 -2.18 7.38
N GLU A 24 3.83 -2.80 8.19
CA GLU A 24 4.69 -3.91 7.74
C GLU A 24 3.85 -5.09 7.22
N GLN A 25 2.77 -5.45 7.92
CA GLN A 25 1.85 -6.49 7.47
C GLN A 25 1.11 -6.08 6.19
N LEU A 26 0.68 -4.82 6.09
CA LEU A 26 0.02 -4.29 4.90
C LEU A 26 0.97 -4.31 3.70
N THR A 27 2.22 -3.88 3.86
CA THR A 27 3.24 -3.92 2.80
C THR A 27 3.44 -5.35 2.28
N LEU A 28 3.58 -6.35 3.17
CA LEU A 28 3.71 -7.76 2.76
C LEU A 28 2.46 -8.26 2.02
N GLN A 29 1.27 -7.83 2.44
CA GLN A 29 0.03 -8.18 1.76
C GLN A 29 -0.03 -7.56 0.35
N LEU A 30 0.32 -6.27 0.24
CA LEU A 30 0.34 -5.55 -1.03
C LEU A 30 1.36 -6.14 -1.99
N GLU A 31 2.57 -6.47 -1.52
CA GLU A 31 3.60 -7.13 -2.34
C GLU A 31 3.09 -8.46 -2.91
N ALA A 32 2.42 -9.28 -2.09
CA ALA A 32 1.85 -10.54 -2.54
C ALA A 32 0.70 -10.33 -3.56
N GLU A 33 -0.18 -9.36 -3.33
CA GLU A 33 -1.26 -9.00 -4.27
C GLU A 33 -0.69 -8.50 -5.61
N ILE A 34 0.31 -7.61 -5.57
CA ILE A 34 1.03 -7.09 -6.74
C ILE A 34 1.68 -8.25 -7.50
N ALA A 35 2.39 -9.15 -6.83
CA ALA A 35 3.03 -10.30 -7.47
C ALA A 35 2.01 -11.22 -8.18
N ILE A 36 0.84 -11.43 -7.57
CA ILE A 36 -0.26 -12.19 -8.18
C ILE A 36 -0.80 -11.47 -9.43
N LEU A 37 -1.02 -10.16 -9.36
CA LEU A 37 -1.50 -9.35 -10.48
C LEU A 37 -0.46 -9.29 -11.62
N GLN A 38 0.82 -9.09 -11.30
CA GLN A 38 1.92 -9.10 -12.26
C GLN A 38 2.07 -10.47 -12.93
N SER A 39 1.89 -11.56 -12.19
CA SER A 39 1.90 -12.92 -12.76
C SER A 39 0.75 -13.12 -13.75
N GLN A 40 -0.44 -12.62 -13.42
CA GLN A 40 -1.58 -12.63 -14.34
C GLN A 40 -1.31 -11.80 -15.59
N VAL A 41 -0.78 -10.58 -15.45
CA VAL A 41 -0.47 -9.68 -16.58
C VAL A 41 0.62 -10.28 -17.48
N SER A 42 1.57 -11.01 -16.89
CA SER A 42 2.65 -11.69 -17.62
C SER A 42 2.18 -12.94 -18.37
N ALA A 43 0.96 -13.43 -18.12
CA ALA A 43 0.44 -14.59 -18.81
C ALA A 43 0.12 -14.24 -20.28
N PRO A 44 0.51 -15.09 -21.26
CA PRO A 44 0.28 -14.81 -22.68
C PRO A 44 -1.22 -14.74 -23.04
N GLU A 45 -2.07 -15.40 -22.26
CA GLU A 45 -3.53 -15.38 -22.44
C GLU A 45 -4.18 -14.11 -21.88
N PHE A 46 -3.47 -13.33 -21.05
CA PHE A 46 -4.00 -12.13 -20.42
C PHE A 46 -4.45 -11.10 -21.45
N PHE A 47 -3.56 -10.77 -22.39
CA PHE A 47 -3.87 -9.81 -23.46
C PHE A 47 -4.82 -10.36 -24.54
N ASN A 48 -5.18 -11.65 -24.47
CA ASN A 48 -6.25 -12.22 -25.30
C ASN A 48 -7.65 -12.01 -24.69
N GLN A 49 -7.75 -11.54 -23.45
CA GLN A 49 -9.02 -11.22 -22.79
C GLN A 49 -9.60 -9.88 -23.29
N PRO A 50 -10.90 -9.62 -23.08
CA PRO A 50 -11.52 -8.33 -23.43
C PRO A 50 -10.81 -7.16 -22.76
N HIS A 51 -10.73 -6.02 -23.47
CA HIS A 51 -10.06 -4.82 -22.98
C HIS A 51 -10.58 -4.36 -21.61
N SER A 52 -11.88 -4.44 -21.36
CA SER A 52 -12.46 -4.09 -20.05
C SER A 52 -11.92 -4.94 -18.91
N VAL A 53 -11.55 -6.20 -19.17
CA VAL A 53 -10.98 -7.11 -18.17
C VAL A 53 -9.51 -6.80 -17.95
N THR A 54 -8.74 -6.65 -19.03
CA THR A 54 -7.30 -6.34 -18.94
C THR A 54 -7.07 -4.97 -18.33
N GLU A 55 -7.85 -3.96 -18.72
CA GLU A 55 -7.82 -2.61 -18.14
C GLU A 55 -8.13 -2.65 -16.64
N SER A 56 -9.14 -3.41 -16.21
CA SER A 56 -9.46 -3.54 -14.79
C SER A 56 -8.31 -4.13 -13.97
N VAL A 57 -7.63 -5.15 -14.51
CA VAL A 57 -6.49 -5.79 -13.82
C VAL A 57 -5.26 -4.89 -13.81
N LEU A 58 -4.96 -4.22 -14.94
CA LEU A 58 -3.86 -3.26 -15.02
C LEU A 58 -4.08 -2.07 -14.10
N LYS A 59 -5.32 -1.58 -14.00
CA LYS A 59 -5.68 -0.51 -13.07
C LYS A 59 -5.52 -0.98 -11.62
N ALA A 60 -6.02 -2.16 -11.27
CA ALA A 60 -5.86 -2.72 -9.93
C ALA A 60 -4.37 -2.88 -9.56
N LEU A 61 -3.53 -3.32 -10.51
CA LEU A 61 -2.08 -3.40 -10.32
C LEU A 61 -1.48 -2.03 -10.00
N ALA A 62 -1.77 -1.01 -10.82
CA ALA A 62 -1.27 0.34 -10.62
C ALA A 62 -1.77 0.97 -9.30
N GLU A 63 -3.03 0.72 -8.92
CA GLU A 63 -3.59 1.19 -7.63
C GLU A 63 -2.86 0.54 -6.45
N LYS A 64 -2.53 -0.75 -6.54
CA LYS A 64 -1.79 -1.48 -5.50
C LYS A 64 -0.34 -1.04 -5.39
N GLU A 65 0.33 -0.80 -6.51
CA GLU A 65 1.69 -0.25 -6.54
C GLU A 65 1.73 1.14 -5.88
N ALA A 66 0.78 2.03 -6.22
CA ALA A 66 0.67 3.35 -5.58
C ALA A 66 0.35 3.25 -4.08
N GLU A 67 -0.50 2.32 -3.67
CA GLU A 67 -0.81 2.04 -2.25
C GLU A 67 0.43 1.55 -1.50
N MET A 68 1.28 0.74 -2.15
CA MET A 68 2.55 0.28 -1.58
C MET A 68 3.53 1.44 -1.37
N GLU A 69 3.68 2.33 -2.35
CA GLU A 69 4.52 3.53 -2.22
C GLU A 69 4.04 4.42 -1.06
N MET A 70 2.73 4.70 -0.98
CA MET A 70 2.14 5.50 0.09
C MET A 70 2.31 4.84 1.47
N THR A 71 2.15 3.52 1.55
CA THR A 71 2.37 2.73 2.77
C THR A 71 3.83 2.83 3.21
N PHE A 72 4.76 2.77 2.27
CA PHE A 72 6.19 2.90 2.53
C PHE A 72 6.55 4.31 3.01
N GLU A 73 6.07 5.37 2.35
CA GLU A 73 6.26 6.76 2.80
C GLU A 73 5.76 6.96 4.23
N ARG A 74 4.58 6.40 4.53
CA ARG A 74 4.02 6.45 5.89
C ARG A 74 4.86 5.69 6.91
N TRP A 75 5.37 4.51 6.53
CA TRP A 75 6.27 3.72 7.37
C TRP A 75 7.58 4.46 7.65
N GLN A 76 8.18 5.10 6.64
CA GLN A 76 9.40 5.89 6.80
C GLN A 76 9.19 7.09 7.72
N GLU A 77 8.06 7.81 7.60
CA GLU A 77 7.73 8.92 8.52
C GLU A 77 7.64 8.41 9.97
N LEU A 78 6.99 7.26 10.18
CA LEU A 78 6.83 6.68 11.52
C LEU A 78 8.15 6.17 12.11
N GLU A 79 9.02 5.55 11.31
CA GLU A 79 10.38 5.19 11.78
C GLU A 79 11.18 6.44 12.14
N SER A 80 11.10 7.51 11.34
CA SER A 80 11.78 8.78 11.67
C SER A 80 11.27 9.38 12.98
N LEU A 81 9.95 9.34 13.23
CA LEU A 81 9.37 9.80 14.49
C LEU A 81 9.77 8.93 15.69
N LYS A 82 10.03 7.64 15.48
CA LYS A 82 10.49 6.69 16.49
C LYS A 82 11.98 6.86 16.82
N ASP A 83 12.82 7.15 15.83
CA ASP A 83 14.27 7.35 16.02
C ASP A 83 14.57 8.70 16.72
N ASN A 84 13.75 9.72 16.48
CA ASN A 84 13.89 11.05 17.07
C ASN A 84 13.36 11.17 18.51
N GLN A 85 13.27 10.06 19.25
CA GLN A 85 12.68 9.93 20.58
C GLN A 85 13.60 9.25 21.57
#